data_AF-A0A1E3V5S5-F1
#
_entry.id   AF-A0A1E3V5S5-F1
#
_cell.length_a   1.000
_cell.length_b   1.000
_cell.length_c   1.000
_cell.angle_alpha   90.00
_cell.angle_beta   90.00
_cell.angle_gamma   90.00
#
_symmetry.space_group_name_H-M   'P 1'
#
loop_
_entity.id
_entity.type
_entity.pdbx_description
1 polymer ?
#
loop_
_entity_poly.entity_id
_entity_poly.type
_entity_poly.pdbx_seq_one_letter_code
_entity_poly.pdbx_strand_id
1 'polypeptide(L)' 'MDINSRGARLRFGAPVAAGPEVQLLFIPEHVTASAWVVWQNGSEIGVEFTRPLPWLRNLDMSNPVSRHPREKPAGR' A
#
# COMPACT_ATOMS: atom_id res chain seq x y z
N MET A 1 3.53 -6.85 2.04
CA MET A 1 2.17 -6.80 1.44
C MET A 1 2.10 -5.59 0.54
N ASP A 2 1.40 -5.69 -0.59
CA ASP A 2 1.18 -4.58 -1.51
C ASP A 2 0.01 -3.67 -1.12
N ILE A 3 -0.73 -3.99 -0.04
CA ILE A 3 -1.84 -3.18 0.46
C ILE A 3 -1.89 -3.21 1.99
N ASN A 4 -2.31 -2.10 2.59
CA ASN A 4 -2.65 -1.96 4.00
C ASN A 4 -3.85 -1.01 4.16
N SER A 5 -4.26 -0.67 5.38
CA SER A 5 -5.44 0.18 5.59
C SER A 5 -5.31 1.61 5.09
N ARG A 6 -4.11 2.09 4.77
CA ARG A 6 -3.83 3.47 4.36
C ARG A 6 -3.47 3.61 2.89
N GLY A 7 -3.10 2.53 2.22
CA GLY A 7 -2.70 2.62 0.83
C GLY A 7 -2.34 1.29 0.21
N ALA A 8 -1.98 1.37 -1.07
CA ALA A 8 -1.61 0.22 -1.86
C ALA A 8 -0.53 0.56 -2.88
N ARG A 9 0.20 -0.46 -3.31
CA ARG A 9 0.96 -0.49 -4.55
C ARG A 9 0.13 -1.24 -5.58
N LEU A 10 -0.16 -0.59 -6.71
CA LEU A 10 -0.92 -1.16 -7.81
C LEU A 10 0.03 -1.42 -8.98
N ARG A 11 -0.10 -2.59 -9.61
CA ARG A 11 0.68 -2.99 -10.78
C ARG A 11 -0.26 -3.25 -11.97
N PHE A 12 0.07 -2.65 -13.10
CA PHE A 12 -0.68 -2.76 -14.34
C PHE A 12 0.09 -3.62 -15.36
N GLY A 13 -0.62 -4.16 -16.35
CA GLY A 13 -0.01 -4.94 -17.45
C GLY A 13 0.76 -4.08 -18.45
N ALA A 14 0.54 -2.76 -18.45
CA ALA A 14 1.21 -1.79 -19.29
C ALA A 14 1.40 -0.47 -18.52
N PRO A 15 2.28 0.44 -18.98
CA PRO A 15 2.40 1.77 -18.39
C PRO A 15 1.05 2.49 -18.34
N VAL A 16 0.77 3.15 -17.21
CA VAL A 16 -0.48 3.90 -16.99
C VAL A 16 -0.14 5.37 -16.78
N ALA A 17 -0.93 6.27 -17.36
CA ALA A 17 -0.87 7.69 -17.02
C ALA A 17 -2.01 7.97 -16.02
N ALA A 18 -1.71 7.87 -14.72
CA ALA A 18 -2.69 8.16 -13.68
C ALA A 18 -2.70 9.67 -13.37
N GLY A 19 -3.89 10.21 -13.11
CA GLY A 19 -4.03 11.54 -12.52
C GLY A 19 -3.61 11.57 -11.05
N PRO A 20 -3.58 12.76 -10.42
CA PRO A 20 -3.23 12.89 -9.00
C PRO A 20 -4.24 12.21 -8.07
N GLU A 21 -5.51 12.12 -8.48
CA GLU A 21 -6.58 11.42 -7.77
C GLU A 21 -7.09 10.25 -8.62
N VAL A 22 -7.36 9.12 -7.97
CA VAL A 22 -7.95 7.93 -8.57
C VAL A 22 -9.08 7.37 -7.72
N GLN A 23 -10.00 6.67 -8.37
CA GLN A 23 -11.02 5.88 -7.71
C GLN A 23 -10.74 4.39 -7.96
N LEU A 24 -10.72 3.60 -6.90
CA LEU A 24 -10.42 2.19 -6.92
C LEU A 24 -11.69 1.39 -6.62
N LEU A 25 -11.89 0.29 -7.35
CA LEU A 25 -12.94 -0.68 -7.13
C LEU A 25 -12.31 -2.01 -6.70
N PHE A 26 -12.63 -2.46 -5.49
CA PHE A 26 -12.21 -3.74 -4.93
C PHE A 26 -13.23 -4.82 -5.31
N ILE A 27 -12.75 -5.91 -5.89
CA ILE A 27 -13.53 -7.07 -6.35
C ILE A 27 -13.03 -8.30 -5.57
N PRO A 28 -13.91 -9.23 -5.13
CA PRO A 28 -15.35 -9.33 -5.43
C PRO A 28 -16.29 -8.46 -4.58
N GLU A 29 -15.80 -7.74 -3.59
CA GLU A 29 -16.63 -7.07 -2.58
C GLU A 29 -17.38 -5.83 -3.11
N HIS A 30 -17.05 -5.36 -4.32
CA HIS A 30 -17.60 -4.16 -4.97
C HIS A 30 -17.50 -2.89 -4.11
N VAL A 31 -16.42 -2.76 -3.35
CA VAL A 31 -16.16 -1.58 -2.50
C VAL A 31 -15.36 -0.56 -3.28
N THR A 32 -15.74 0.72 -3.19
CA THR A 32 -14.99 1.81 -3.81
C THR A 32 -14.18 2.59 -2.78
N ALA A 33 -13.02 3.11 -3.19
CA ALA A 33 -12.20 4.01 -2.39
C ALA A 33 -11.56 5.10 -3.26
N SER A 34 -11.57 6.34 -2.78
CA SER A 34 -10.78 7.42 -3.37
C SER A 34 -9.35 7.38 -2.83
N ALA A 35 -8.38 7.66 -3.69
CA ALA A 35 -6.96 7.66 -3.33
C ALA A 35 -6.17 8.72 -4.09
N TRP A 36 -5.11 9.22 -3.45
CA TRP A 36 -4.11 10.07 -4.06
C TRP A 36 -2.96 9.23 -4.61
N VAL A 37 -2.50 9.51 -5.82
CA VAL A 37 -1.28 8.92 -6.35
C VAL A 37 -0.08 9.62 -5.71
N VAL A 38 0.69 8.89 -4.90
CA VAL A 38 1.85 9.43 -4.16
C VAL A 38 3.17 9.21 -4.90
N TRP A 39 3.23 8.22 -5.78
CA TRP A 39 4.35 8.00 -6.69
C TRP A 39 3.90 7.15 -7.89
N GLN A 40 4.64 7.27 -8.99
CA GLN A 40 4.43 6.48 -10.20
C GLN A 40 5.77 6.06 -10.80
N ASN A 41 5.87 4.80 -11.25
CA ASN A 41 7.03 4.25 -11.93
C ASN A 41 6.60 3.24 -13.00
N GLY A 42 6.56 3.69 -14.26
CA GLY A 42 6.18 2.84 -15.40
C GLY A 42 4.76 2.26 -15.26
N SER A 43 4.68 0.95 -15.02
CA SER A 43 3.42 0.22 -14.83
C SER A 43 3.04 0.03 -13.35
N GLU A 44 3.70 0.73 -12.43
CA GLU A 44 3.38 0.70 -11.00
C GLU A 44 3.02 2.09 -10.49
N ILE A 45 2.04 2.15 -9.59
CA ILE A 45 1.71 3.36 -8.83
C ILE A 45 1.56 3.03 -7.35
N GLY A 46 1.96 3.98 -6.52
CA GLY A 46 1.62 4.00 -5.10
C GLY A 46 0.44 4.92 -4.88
N VAL A 47 -0.53 4.45 -4.11
CA VAL A 47 -1.72 5.21 -3.74
C VAL A 47 -1.86 5.30 -2.23
N GLU A 48 -2.29 6.47 -1.76
CA GLU A 48 -2.72 6.69 -0.38
C GLU A 48 -4.24 6.92 -0.36
N PHE A 49 -4.97 6.13 0.41
CA PHE A 49 -6.42 6.27 0.52
C PHE A 49 -6.77 7.57 1.23
N THR A 50 -7.77 8.31 0.72
CA THR A 50 -8.23 9.56 1.33
C THR A 50 -8.75 9.38 2.75
N ARG A 51 -9.22 8.16 3.07
CA ARG A 51 -9.57 7.71 4.40
C ARG A 51 -9.09 6.28 4.61
N PRO A 52 -8.62 5.92 5.82
CA PRO A 52 -8.24 4.54 6.10
C PRO A 52 -9.42 3.58 5.89
N LEU A 53 -9.19 2.47 5.20
CA LEU A 53 -10.20 1.46 4.90
C LEU A 53 -10.30 0.47 6.08
N PRO A 54 -11.40 0.46 6.86
CA PRO A 54 -11.45 -0.30 8.12
C PRO A 54 -11.32 -1.82 7.94
N TRP A 55 -11.83 -2.35 6.84
CA TRP A 55 -11.79 -3.78 6.52
C TRP A 55 -10.38 -4.29 6.17
N LEU A 56 -9.43 -3.38 5.86
CA LEU A 56 -8.02 -3.70 5.63
C LEU A 56 -7.16 -3.63 6.91
N ARG A 57 -7.69 -3.18 8.05
CA ARG A 57 -6.90 -3.01 9.30
C ARG A 57 -6.22 -4.28 9.79
N ASN A 58 -6.82 -5.45 9.52
CA ASN A 58 -6.21 -6.73 9.87
C ASN A 58 -4.87 -6.97 9.15
N LEU A 59 -4.70 -6.39 7.96
CA LEU A 59 -3.47 -6.49 7.17
C LEU A 59 -2.36 -5.57 7.70
N ASP A 60 -2.70 -4.52 8.45
CA ASP A 60 -1.69 -3.62 9.07
C ASP A 60 -0.80 -4.39 10.06
N MET A 61 -1.39 -5.33 10.80
CA MET A 61 -0.69 -6.15 11.80
C MET A 61 0.08 -7.32 11.17
N SER A 62 -0.16 -7.61 9.90
CA SER A 62 0.53 -8.68 9.15
C SER A 62 1.90 -8.26 8.63
N ASN A 63 2.37 -7.06 8.99
CA ASN A 63 3.75 -6.64 8.76
C ASN A 63 4.58 -6.95 10.00
N PRO A 64 5.23 -8.13 10.11
CA PRO A 64 6.34 -8.26 11.02
C PRO A 64 7.41 -7.34 10.46
N VAL A 65 7.51 -6.13 11.01
CA VAL A 65 8.80 -5.45 11.04
C VAL A 65 9.75 -6.52 11.59
N SER A 66 10.62 -7.05 10.73
CA SER A 66 11.72 -7.91 11.14
C SER A 66 12.48 -7.13 12.19
N ARG A 67 12.12 -7.34 13.45
CA ARG A 67 12.94 -6.99 14.60
C ARG A 67 14.08 -7.98 14.56
N HIS A 68 15.04 -7.75 13.67
CA HIS A 68 16.38 -8.22 13.95
C HIS A 68 16.76 -7.58 15.29
N PRO A 69 17.03 -8.38 16.34
CA PRO A 69 17.74 -7.82 17.48
C PRO A 69 19.05 -7.30 16.92
N ARG A 70 19.33 -6.00 17.07
CA ARG A 70 20.70 -5.52 16.97
C ARG A 70 21.47 -6.28 18.04
N GLU A 71 22.20 -7.31 17.65
CA GLU A 71 23.27 -7.85 18.48
C GLU A 71 24.20 -6.67 18.78
N LYS A 72 24.29 -6.30 20.06
CA LYS A 72 25.30 -5.34 20.51
C LYS A 72 26.67 -5.99 20.23
N PRO A 73 27.64 -5.28 19.65
CA PRO A 73 28.99 -5.81 19.60
C PRO A 73 29.48 -5.96 21.05
N ALA A 74 29.92 -7.16 21.39
CA ALA A 74 30.55 -7.44 22.67
C ALA A 74 31.75 -6.50 22.83
N GLY A 75 31.74 -5.73 23.93
CA GLY A 75 32.84 -4.90 24.35
C GLY A 75 34.08 -5.75 24.64
N ARG A 76 35.21 -5.13 24.31
CA ARG A 76 36.60 -5.56 24.48
C ARG A 76 36.96 -5.97 25.90
#